data_AF-A0AAE3CF59-F1
#
_entry.id   AF-A0AAE3CF59-F1
#
_cell.length_a   1.000
_cell.length_b   1.000
_cell.length_c   1.000
_cell.angle_alpha   90.00
_cell.angle_beta   90.00
_cell.angle_gamma   90.00
#
_symmetry.space_group_name_H-M   'P 1'
#
loop_
_entity.id
_entity.type
_entity.pdbx_description
1 polymer ?
#
loop_
_entity_poly.entity_id
_entity_poly.type
_entity_poly.pdbx_seq_one_letter_code
_entity_poly.pdbx_strand_id
1 'polypeptide(L)' 'MGEIVFVGLGLFDEFGISLRGLEEVKTADAVFAEFYTSLMPNFSFVRFCEISGKDLIVLSRRHLEEE' A
#
# COMPACT_ATOMS: atom_id res chain seq x y z
N MET A 1 6.91 20.28 -7.17
CA MET A 1 7.85 19.66 -6.21
C MET A 1 7.15 18.41 -5.70
N GLY A 2 7.76 17.23 -5.78
CA GLY A 2 7.11 15.97 -5.40
C GLY A 2 7.34 15.61 -3.93
N GLU A 3 6.45 14.80 -3.38
CA GLU A 3 6.53 14.24 -2.03
C GLU A 3 6.48 12.71 -2.10
N ILE A 4 7.17 12.04 -1.18
CA ILE A 4 7.10 10.58 -1.01
C ILE A 4 6.71 10.32 0.44
N VAL A 5 5.63 9.56 0.64
CA VAL A 5 5.12 9.19 1.96
C VAL A 5 5.19 7.68 2.10
N PHE A 6 5.80 7.21 3.19
CA PHE A 6 5.80 5.80 3.55
C PHE A 6 4.65 5.51 4.51
N VAL A 7 3.77 4.60 4.14
CA VAL A 7 2.58 4.24 4.91
C VAL A 7 2.64 2.77 5.32
N GLY A 8 2.55 2.50 6.62
CA GLY A 8 2.42 1.15 7.14
C GLY A 8 0.99 0.62 6.98
N LEU A 9 0.83 -0.56 6.37
CA LEU A 9 -0.47 -1.22 6.16
C LEU A 9 -0.95 -2.03 7.38
N GLY A 10 -0.09 -2.24 8.38
CA GLY A 10 -0.34 -3.17 9.48
C GLY A 10 0.08 -4.59 9.14
N LEU A 11 -0.43 -5.58 9.89
CA LEU A 11 0.06 -6.96 9.87
C LEU A 11 -1.02 -8.03 9.63
N PHE A 12 -2.28 -7.64 9.41
CA PHE A 12 -3.39 -8.60 9.32
C PHE A 12 -4.21 -8.46 8.04
N ASP A 13 -4.96 -7.37 7.91
CA ASP A 13 -5.82 -7.06 6.77
C ASP A 13 -5.73 -5.58 6.38
N GLU A 14 -6.50 -5.18 5.37
CA GLU A 14 -6.51 -3.82 4.84
C GLU A 14 -7.06 -2.76 5.81
N PHE A 15 -7.66 -3.15 6.93
CA PHE A 15 -8.10 -2.22 7.99
C PHE A 15 -7.02 -1.95 9.04
N GLY A 16 -5.86 -2.62 8.96
CA GLY A 16 -4.70 -2.36 9.82
C GLY A 16 -4.02 -1.01 9.55
N ILE A 17 -4.25 -0.43 8.38
CA ILE A 17 -3.78 0.91 8.02
C ILE A 17 -4.40 1.97 8.94
N SER A 18 -3.61 2.95 9.36
CA SER A 18 -4.17 4.10 10.10
C SER A 18 -5.07 4.94 9.20
N LEU A 19 -6.06 5.63 9.80
CA LEU A 19 -6.91 6.57 9.06
C LEU A 19 -6.09 7.62 8.31
N ARG A 20 -5.03 8.15 8.94
CA ARG A 20 -4.13 9.11 8.28
C ARG A 20 -3.45 8.47 7.08
N GLY A 21 -2.91 7.27 7.23
CA GLY A 21 -2.27 6.54 6.12
C GLY A 21 -3.22 6.30 4.94
N LEU A 22 -4.48 5.96 5.22
CA LEU A 22 -5.49 5.80 4.18
C LEU A 22 -5.80 7.11 3.45
N GLU A 23 -5.84 8.23 4.17
CA GLU A 23 -6.03 9.55 3.54
C GLU A 23 -4.84 9.93 2.64
N GLU A 24 -3.59 9.67 3.08
CA GLU A 24 -2.41 9.89 2.23
C GLU A 24 -2.50 9.07 0.93
N VAL A 25 -2.93 7.80 1.01
CA VAL A 25 -3.15 6.94 -0.17
C VAL A 25 -4.21 7.53 -1.11
N LYS A 26 -5.35 7.96 -0.57
CA LYS A 26 -6.46 8.55 -1.35
C LYS A 26 -6.06 9.82 -2.09
N THR A 27 -5.15 10.62 -1.54
CA THR A 27 -4.74 11.89 -2.16
C THR A 27 -3.52 11.76 -3.06
N ALA A 28 -2.75 10.67 -2.96
CA ALA A 28 -1.54 10.48 -3.75
C ALA A 28 -1.79 10.39 -5.26
N ASP A 29 -0.87 10.96 -6.06
CA ASP A 29 -0.91 10.86 -7.52
C ASP A 29 -0.64 9.43 -8.02
N ALA A 30 0.24 8.71 -7.32
CA ALA A 30 0.58 7.32 -7.59
C ALA A 30 0.79 6.57 -6.27
N VAL A 31 0.32 5.33 -6.23
CA VAL A 31 0.44 4.46 -5.04
C VAL A 31 1.17 3.19 -5.42
N PHE A 32 2.25 2.91 -4.69
CA PHE A 32 3.02 1.69 -4.82
C PHE A 32 2.83 0.86 -3.56
N ALA A 33 2.69 -0.46 -3.72
CA ALA A 33 2.52 -1.38 -2.61
C ALA A 33 3.44 -2.59 -2.79
N GLU A 34 4.05 -3.05 -1.71
CA GLU A 34 4.76 -4.32 -1.66
C GLU A 34 4.13 -5.21 -0.59
N PHE A 35 4.14 -6.52 -0.82
CA PHE A 35 3.53 -7.51 0.07
C PHE A 35 4.48 -8.68 0.38
N TYR A 36 5.79 -8.51 0.15
CA TYR A 36 6.77 -9.59 0.35
C TYR A 36 7.54 -9.45 1.66
N THR A 37 7.65 -8.24 2.22
CA THR A 37 8.37 -8.05 3.49
C THR A 37 7.55 -8.50 4.70
N SER A 38 6.22 -8.45 4.60
CA SER A 38 5.30 -8.76 5.68
C SER A 38 4.16 -9.63 5.19
N LEU A 39 3.95 -10.78 5.85
CA LEU A 39 2.78 -11.62 5.60
C LEU A 39 1.54 -10.98 6.24
N MET A 40 0.57 -10.56 5.42
CA MET A 40 -0.73 -10.09 5.88
C MET A 40 -1.80 -11.15 5.54
N PRO A 41 -2.09 -12.11 6.45
CA PRO A 41 -2.82 -13.34 6.12
C PRO A 41 -4.25 -13.15 5.63
N ASN A 42 -4.90 -12.01 5.91
CA ASN A 42 -6.28 -11.74 5.52
C ASN A 42 -6.41 -10.47 4.64
N PHE A 43 -5.28 -9.95 4.14
CA PHE A 43 -5.29 -8.79 3.26
C PHE A 43 -5.93 -9.12 1.92
N SER A 44 -6.82 -8.24 1.45
CA SER A 44 -7.35 -8.30 0.09
C SER A 44 -6.94 -7.07 -0.69
N PHE A 45 -6.18 -7.32 -1.76
CA PHE A 45 -5.81 -6.29 -2.73
C PHE A 45 -7.03 -5.58 -3.33
N VAL A 46 -8.05 -6.35 -3.73
CA VAL A 46 -9.26 -5.80 -4.35
C VAL A 46 -10.01 -4.90 -3.38
N ARG A 47 -10.24 -5.35 -2.14
CA ARG A 47 -10.93 -4.53 -1.12
C ARG A 47 -10.13 -3.28 -0.77
N PHE A 48 -8.80 -3.36 -0.73
CA PHE A 48 -7.97 -2.19 -0.46
C PHE A 48 -8.05 -1.15 -1.58
N CYS A 49 -8.07 -1.57 -2.86
CA CYS A 49 -8.36 -0.67 -3.99
C CYS A 49 -9.75 -0.03 -3.85
N GLU A 50 -10.78 -0.79 -3.46
CA GLU A 50 -12.14 -0.27 -3.26
C GLU A 50 -12.21 0.77 -2.13
N ILE A 51 -11.57 0.51 -0.98
CA ILE A 51 -11.57 1.39 0.19
C ILE A 51 -10.75 2.66 -0.05
N SER A 52 -9.62 2.54 -0.74
CA SER A 52 -8.75 3.67 -1.07
C SER A 52 -9.22 4.45 -2.30
N GLY A 53 -10.07 3.86 -3.16
CA GLY A 53 -10.45 4.44 -4.44
C GLY A 53 -9.26 4.66 -5.39
N LYS A 54 -8.18 3.88 -5.22
CA LYS A 54 -6.93 4.02 -5.95
C LYS A 54 -6.50 2.69 -6.55
N ASP A 55 -5.96 2.76 -7.76
CA ASP A 55 -5.20 1.66 -8.34
C ASP A 55 -3.80 1.63 -7.72
N LEU A 56 -3.32 0.41 -7.46
CA LEU A 56 -2.05 0.17 -6.79
C LEU A 56 -1.07 -0.46 -7.76
N ILE A 57 0.16 0.07 -7.77
CA ILE A 57 1.28 -0.54 -8.50
C ILE A 57 1.99 -1.50 -7.54
N VAL A 58 1.81 -2.81 -7.78
CA VAL A 58 2.43 -3.82 -6.94
C VAL A 58 3.91 -3.98 -7.32
N LEU A 59 4.78 -3.71 -6.36
CA LEU A 59 6.22 -3.89 -6.49
C LEU A 59 6.60 -5.25 -5.90
N SER A 60 7.39 -5.98 -6.68
CA SER A 60 8.02 -7.22 -6.23
C SER A 60 9.38 -6.91 -5.61
N ARG A 61 9.94 -7.87 -4.87
CA ARG A 61 11.29 -7.78 -4.33
C ARG A 61 12.32 -7.37 -5.37
N ARG A 62 12.24 -7.92 -6.58
CA ARG A 62 13.19 -7.59 -7.67
C ARG A 62 13.11 -6.12 -8.08
N HIS A 63 11.91 -5.53 -8.10
CA HIS A 63 11.75 -4.11 -8.43
C HIS A 63 12.36 -3.17 -7.37
N LEU A 64 12.57 -3.65 -6.14
CA LEU A 64 13.06 -2.83 -5.03
C LEU A 64 14.51 -3.13 -4.64
N GLU A 65 14.95 -4.38 -4.74
CA GLU A 65 16.24 -4.85 -4.21
C GLU A 65 17.24 -5.29 -5.29
N GLU A 66 16.82 -5.46 -6.55
CA GLU A 66 17.70 -5.90 -7.64
C GLU A 66 17.84 -4.77 -8.68
N GLU A 67 19.05 -4.59 -9.24
CA GLU A 67 19.36 -3.61 -10.31
C GLU A 67 18.76 -4.01 -11.67
#